data_AF-A0AAD1ZS16-F1
#
_entry.id   AF-A0AAD1ZS16-F1
#
_cell.length_a   1.000
_cell.length_b   1.000
_cell.length_c   1.000
_cell.angle_alpha   90.00
_cell.angle_beta   90.00
_cell.angle_gamma   90.00
#
_symmetry.space_group_name_H-M   'P 1'
#
loop_
_entity.id
_entity.type
_entity.pdbx_description
1 polymer ?
#
loop_
_entity_poly.entity_id
_entity_poly.type
_entity_poly.pdbx_seq_one_letter_code
_entity_poly.pdbx_strand_id
1 'polypeptide(L)'
;MSRMGQYHSTRTVWHDMIGRHCPIFAVNRETLIPIPKPTGYTGADPYKISFQVGREKFYIPWLFVINRKNSEVPMIEMHLRYSGTDLLGVTAKVIDMPHSYLEIHPDIHKQFWDQQLWPKHILVRHTWEEQSEIDVASGFYVLFGSGLVLSFMLSIFILQSSQDKLARFVRETVTDSSMSGGGIAKVE
;
A
#
# COMPACT_ATOMS: atom_id res chain seq x y z
N MET A 1 10.42 17.32 -7.81
CA MET A 1 10.18 16.14 -8.67
C MET A 1 10.70 16.50 -10.05
N SER A 2 11.34 15.59 -10.76
CA SER A 2 11.84 15.82 -12.11
C SER A 2 11.24 14.81 -13.09
N ARG A 3 11.23 15.15 -14.37
CA ARG A 3 10.76 14.29 -15.45
C ARG A 3 11.76 14.21 -16.59
N MET A 4 11.76 13.09 -17.28
CA MET A 4 12.53 12.87 -18.50
C MET A 4 11.61 12.24 -19.56
N GLY A 5 11.70 12.72 -20.80
CA GLY A 5 11.04 12.12 -21.96
C GLY A 5 12.02 11.33 -22.83
N GLN A 6 11.51 10.30 -23.50
CA GLN A 6 12.23 9.55 -24.53
C GLN A 6 11.34 9.38 -25.77
N TYR A 7 11.90 9.69 -26.93
CA TYR A 7 11.30 9.46 -28.24
C TYR A 7 12.38 9.00 -29.22
N HIS A 8 12.10 7.98 -30.03
CA HIS A 8 13.07 7.43 -30.99
C HIS A 8 14.45 7.13 -30.36
N SER A 9 14.44 6.47 -29.20
CA SER A 9 15.62 6.21 -28.35
C SER A 9 16.40 7.44 -27.85
N THR A 10 16.06 8.65 -28.32
CA THR A 10 16.63 9.92 -27.89
C THR A 10 15.98 10.36 -26.60
N ARG A 11 16.80 10.65 -25.60
CA ARG A 11 16.34 11.08 -24.27
C ARG A 11 16.55 12.57 -24.12
N THR A 12 15.56 13.22 -23.53
CA THR A 12 15.72 14.59 -23.02
C THR A 12 16.50 14.57 -21.70
N VAL A 13 17.02 15.72 -21.28
CA VAL A 13 17.57 15.86 -19.93
C VAL A 13 16.46 15.78 -18.88
N TRP A 14 16.84 15.56 -17.61
CA TRP A 14 15.91 15.71 -16.51
C TRP A 14 15.47 17.17 -16.40
N HIS A 15 14.16 17.38 -16.34
CA HIS A 15 13.55 18.68 -16.17
C HIS A 15 12.85 18.73 -14.82
N ASP A 16 13.22 19.70 -13.99
CA ASP A 16 12.57 19.92 -12.72
C ASP A 16 11.13 20.41 -12.92
N MET A 17 10.22 19.77 -12.21
CA MET A 17 8.82 20.16 -12.14
C MET A 17 8.62 20.98 -10.87
N ILE A 18 8.18 22.22 -11.07
CA ILE A 18 8.07 23.22 -10.00
C ILE A 18 6.60 23.65 -9.86
N GLY A 19 6.21 24.01 -8.64
CA GLY A 19 4.91 24.60 -8.33
C GLY A 19 3.74 23.67 -8.65
N ARG A 20 2.88 24.08 -9.59
CA ARG A 20 1.61 23.40 -9.89
C ARG A 20 1.76 22.02 -10.54
N HIS A 21 2.95 21.67 -11.03
CA HIS A 21 3.23 20.38 -11.70
C HIS A 21 3.85 19.33 -10.77
N CYS A 22 4.25 19.70 -9.56
CA CYS A 22 4.87 18.80 -8.58
C CYS A 22 3.84 18.28 -7.57
N PRO A 23 3.87 17.04 -7.08
CA PRO A 23 3.02 16.63 -5.97
C PRO A 23 3.28 17.52 -4.73
N ILE A 24 2.21 17.82 -4.00
CA ILE A 24 2.27 18.47 -2.68
C ILE A 24 2.21 17.34 -1.65
N PHE A 25 3.09 17.39 -0.65
CA PHE A 25 3.20 16.36 0.38
C PHE A 25 1.86 16.11 1.07
N ALA A 26 1.48 14.83 1.20
CA ALA A 26 0.25 14.36 1.84
C ALA A 26 -1.07 14.96 1.30
N VAL A 27 -1.08 15.52 0.09
CA VAL A 27 -2.29 16.12 -0.52
C VAL A 27 -2.63 15.40 -1.82
N ASN A 28 -3.77 14.70 -1.81
CA ASN A 28 -4.34 14.07 -3.01
C ASN A 28 -4.74 15.15 -4.00
N ARG A 29 -4.17 15.10 -5.21
CA ARG A 29 -4.45 16.11 -6.23
C ARG A 29 -4.13 15.63 -7.63
N GLU A 30 -4.81 16.24 -8.58
CA GLU A 30 -4.55 16.05 -9.99
C GLU A 30 -3.77 17.25 -10.53
N THR A 31 -2.78 16.98 -11.36
CA THR A 31 -1.97 18.03 -11.99
C THR A 31 -1.81 17.74 -13.47
N LEU A 32 -1.92 18.78 -14.29
CA LEU A 32 -1.59 18.69 -15.70
C LEU A 32 -0.09 18.90 -15.89
N ILE A 33 0.59 17.97 -16.54
CA ILE A 33 2.01 18.06 -16.86
C ILE A 33 2.15 18.31 -18.37
N PRO A 34 2.75 19.43 -18.79
CA PRO A 34 2.98 19.71 -20.19
C PRO A 34 4.20 18.90 -20.70
N ILE A 35 4.00 18.25 -21.83
CA ILE A 35 5.02 17.51 -22.58
C ILE A 35 5.37 18.30 -23.84
N PRO A 36 6.63 18.73 -23.99
CA PRO A 36 7.07 19.44 -25.17
C PRO A 36 7.15 18.47 -26.36
N LYS A 37 7.05 19.03 -27.57
CA LYS A 37 7.22 18.26 -28.81
C LYS A 37 8.65 17.73 -28.88
N PRO A 38 8.87 16.41 -29.05
CA PRO A 38 10.23 15.91 -29.24
C PRO A 38 10.77 16.33 -30.60
N THR A 39 12.09 16.45 -30.68
CA THR A 39 12.80 16.65 -31.95
C THR A 39 12.52 15.49 -32.89
N GLY A 40 12.13 15.78 -34.13
CA GLY A 40 11.84 14.76 -35.14
C GLY A 40 10.54 14.00 -34.92
N TYR A 41 9.57 14.55 -34.19
CA TYR A 41 8.27 13.90 -33.98
C TYR A 41 7.55 13.58 -35.30
N THR A 42 7.34 12.28 -35.58
CA THR A 42 6.55 11.77 -36.72
C THR A 42 5.23 11.11 -36.28
N GLY A 43 5.06 10.84 -34.98
CA GLY A 43 3.92 10.09 -34.44
C GLY A 43 4.00 8.56 -34.63
N ALA A 44 4.99 8.05 -35.37
CA ALA A 44 5.13 6.62 -35.64
C ALA A 44 5.73 5.81 -34.47
N ASP A 45 6.58 6.45 -33.65
CA ASP A 45 7.24 5.83 -32.51
C ASP A 45 6.53 6.12 -31.17
N PRO A 46 6.67 5.23 -30.18
CA PRO A 46 6.13 5.48 -28.85
C PRO A 46 6.88 6.61 -28.12
N TYR A 47 6.13 7.54 -27.56
CA TYR A 47 6.66 8.53 -26.64
C TYR A 47 6.57 8.00 -25.20
N LYS A 48 7.71 7.98 -24.49
CA LYS A 48 7.80 7.51 -23.11
C LYS A 48 8.22 8.63 -22.18
N ILE A 49 7.77 8.57 -20.94
CA ILE A 49 8.20 9.46 -19.86
C ILE A 49 8.63 8.67 -18.64
N SER A 50 9.57 9.23 -17.89
CA SER A 50 10.01 8.74 -16.60
C SER A 50 10.00 9.91 -15.61
N PHE A 51 9.84 9.58 -14.34
CA PHE A 51 9.82 10.54 -13.26
C PHE A 51 10.81 10.16 -12.18
N GLN A 52 11.26 11.17 -11.48
CA GLN A 52 12.15 11.03 -10.35
C GLN A 52 11.65 11.91 -9.19
N VAL A 53 11.50 11.29 -8.02
CA VAL A 53 10.83 11.87 -6.84
C VAL A 53 11.72 11.72 -5.62
N GLY A 54 11.62 12.68 -4.67
CA GLY A 54 12.32 12.60 -3.38
C GLY A 54 13.83 12.78 -3.48
N ARG A 55 14.30 13.85 -4.14
CA ARG A 55 15.73 14.12 -4.37
C ARG A 55 16.45 12.91 -4.95
N GLU A 56 15.93 12.41 -6.07
CA GLU A 56 16.54 11.32 -6.82
C GLU A 56 16.43 9.92 -6.20
N LYS A 57 15.85 9.79 -5.01
CA LYS A 57 15.71 8.52 -4.31
C LYS A 57 14.79 7.52 -5.04
N PHE A 58 13.71 7.99 -5.65
CA PHE A 58 12.73 7.12 -6.32
C PHE A 58 12.70 7.36 -7.82
N TYR A 59 13.09 6.34 -8.57
CA TYR A 59 13.04 6.33 -10.03
C TYR A 59 11.83 5.53 -10.52
N ILE A 60 10.99 6.17 -11.33
CA ILE A 60 9.83 5.52 -11.94
C ILE A 60 10.25 5.02 -13.33
N PRO A 61 10.01 3.72 -13.65
CA PRO A 61 10.29 3.17 -14.98
C PRO A 61 9.58 3.91 -16.12
N TRP A 62 9.98 3.64 -17.35
CA TRP A 62 9.40 4.27 -18.54
C TRP A 62 7.90 3.97 -18.68
N LEU A 63 7.10 5.04 -18.67
CA LEU A 63 5.67 5.05 -18.89
C LEU A 63 5.37 5.43 -20.34
N PHE A 64 4.60 4.60 -21.05
CA PHE A 64 4.23 4.83 -22.44
C PHE A 64 3.01 5.75 -22.52
N VAL A 65 3.16 6.90 -23.16
CA VAL A 65 2.12 7.94 -23.23
C VAL A 65 1.49 8.01 -24.60
N ILE A 66 2.30 8.21 -25.64
CA ILE A 66 1.82 8.41 -27.01
C ILE A 66 2.15 7.16 -27.80
N ASN A 67 1.25 6.79 -28.72
CA ASN A 67 1.34 5.57 -29.53
C ASN A 67 1.44 4.31 -28.65
N ARG A 68 0.50 4.23 -27.72
CA ARG A 68 0.21 3.07 -26.87
C ARG A 68 -0.71 2.11 -27.63
N LYS A 69 -0.79 0.86 -27.16
CA LYS A 69 -1.72 -0.13 -27.74
C LYS A 69 -3.19 0.32 -27.68
N ASN A 70 -3.56 1.14 -26.70
CA ASN A 70 -4.89 1.72 -26.58
C ASN A 70 -4.89 3.18 -27.08
N SER A 71 -5.89 3.54 -27.88
CA SER A 71 -6.11 4.87 -28.47
C SER A 71 -6.74 5.89 -27.52
N GLU A 72 -7.14 5.48 -26.31
CA GLU A 72 -7.70 6.41 -25.32
C GLU A 72 -6.63 7.37 -24.76
N VAL A 73 -7.07 8.54 -24.31
CA VAL A 73 -6.18 9.57 -23.73
C VAL A 73 -5.53 8.99 -22.46
N PRO A 74 -4.20 9.01 -22.33
CA PRO A 74 -3.52 8.49 -21.16
C PRO A 74 -3.67 9.42 -19.95
N MET A 75 -3.85 8.82 -18.78
CA MET A 75 -3.72 9.45 -17.48
C MET A 75 -2.68 8.68 -16.66
N ILE A 76 -1.92 9.36 -15.80
CA ILE A 76 -0.95 8.71 -14.94
C ILE A 76 -1.50 8.68 -13.53
N GLU A 77 -1.59 7.48 -12.95
CA GLU A 77 -1.88 7.31 -11.54
C GLU A 77 -0.56 7.11 -10.80
N MET A 78 -0.28 7.99 -9.84
CA MET A 78 0.93 8.00 -9.03
C MET A 78 0.56 7.84 -7.56
N HIS A 79 0.96 6.72 -6.97
CA HIS A 79 0.80 6.45 -5.56
C HIS A 79 2.09 6.81 -4.82
N LEU A 80 1.97 7.70 -3.84
CA LEU A 80 3.06 8.17 -2.99
C LEU A 80 2.81 7.65 -1.57
N ARG A 81 3.71 6.80 -1.09
CA ARG A 81 3.64 6.25 0.27
C ARG A 81 4.55 7.03 1.18
N TYR A 82 4.04 7.45 2.34
CA TYR A 82 4.78 8.25 3.29
C TYR A 82 4.56 7.78 4.73
N SER A 83 5.49 8.09 5.62
CA SER A 83 5.36 7.90 7.06
C SER A 83 5.89 9.14 7.77
N GLY A 84 5.06 9.78 8.60
CA GLY A 84 5.43 11.06 9.20
C GLY A 84 5.78 12.11 8.14
N THR A 85 7.05 12.54 8.10
CA THR A 85 7.58 13.49 7.10
C THR A 85 8.30 12.82 5.93
N ASP A 86 8.49 11.50 5.98
CA ASP A 86 9.38 10.79 5.07
C ASP A 86 8.62 10.10 3.95
N LEU A 87 9.15 10.24 2.74
CA LEU A 87 8.65 9.51 1.57
C LEU A 87 9.27 8.11 1.55
N LEU A 88 8.40 7.09 1.67
CA LEU A 88 8.76 5.68 1.71
C LEU A 88 8.88 5.07 0.31
N GLY A 89 8.02 5.48 -0.62
CA GLY A 89 8.02 4.91 -1.96
C GLY A 89 7.08 5.62 -2.92
N VAL A 90 7.35 5.45 -4.21
CA VAL A 90 6.49 5.95 -5.28
C VAL A 90 6.28 4.84 -6.30
N THR A 91 5.02 4.59 -6.66
CA THR A 91 4.66 3.76 -7.80
C THR A 91 3.82 4.58 -8.75
N ALA A 92 3.96 4.32 -10.05
CA ALA A 92 3.10 4.95 -11.03
C ALA A 92 2.79 4.00 -12.17
N LYS A 93 1.61 4.17 -12.74
CA LYS A 93 1.13 3.42 -13.90
C LYS A 93 0.35 4.35 -14.82
N VAL A 94 0.35 4.01 -16.11
CA VAL A 94 -0.50 4.67 -17.09
C VAL A 94 -1.83 3.93 -17.11
N ILE A 95 -2.91 4.68 -16.95
CA ILE A 95 -4.28 4.20 -17.10
C ILE A 95 -4.98 5.00 -18.18
N ASP A 96 -6.11 4.50 -18.61
CA ASP A 96 -6.96 5.19 -19.57
C ASP A 96 -7.75 6.27 -18.84
N MET A 97 -7.88 7.45 -19.45
CA MET A 97 -8.60 8.55 -18.85
C MET A 97 -10.08 8.14 -18.66
N PRO A 98 -10.62 8.20 -17.43
CA PRO A 98 -12.01 7.82 -17.19
C PRO A 98 -12.97 8.66 -18.02
N HIS A 99 -14.03 8.03 -18.54
CA HIS A 99 -14.98 8.70 -19.44
C HIS A 99 -15.62 9.95 -18.83
N SER A 100 -15.82 10.00 -17.51
CA SER A 100 -16.34 11.17 -16.81
C SER A 100 -15.52 12.45 -17.06
N TYR A 101 -14.19 12.34 -17.24
CA TYR A 101 -13.34 13.49 -17.57
C TYR A 101 -13.53 13.94 -19.01
N LEU A 102 -13.75 13.00 -19.93
CA LEU A 102 -13.96 13.27 -21.33
C LEU A 102 -15.34 13.90 -21.59
N GLU A 103 -16.35 13.54 -20.79
CA GLU A 103 -17.68 14.16 -20.85
C GLU A 103 -17.65 15.64 -20.41
N ILE A 104 -16.90 15.95 -19.35
CA ILE A 104 -16.76 17.32 -18.84
C ILE A 104 -15.88 18.16 -19.79
N HIS A 105 -14.89 17.54 -20.42
CA HIS A 105 -13.92 18.22 -21.28
C HIS A 105 -13.74 17.49 -22.63
N PRO A 106 -14.71 17.62 -23.55
CA PRO A 106 -14.71 16.88 -24.82
C PRO A 106 -13.55 17.25 -25.75
N ASP A 107 -12.96 18.43 -25.56
CA ASP A 107 -11.85 18.91 -26.37
C ASP A 107 -10.53 18.23 -26.04
N ILE A 108 -10.38 17.61 -24.86
CA ILE A 108 -9.12 16.95 -24.45
C ILE A 108 -8.73 15.88 -25.46
N HIS A 109 -9.68 15.05 -25.86
CA HIS A 109 -9.42 13.97 -26.81
C HIS A 109 -8.92 14.52 -28.16
N LYS A 110 -9.59 15.56 -28.68
CA LYS A 110 -9.21 16.18 -29.95
C LYS A 110 -7.84 16.85 -29.85
N GLN A 111 -7.61 17.66 -28.83
CA GLN A 111 -6.36 18.39 -28.64
C GLN A 111 -5.18 17.46 -28.36
N PHE A 112 -5.39 16.39 -27.60
CA PHE A 112 -4.33 15.45 -27.27
C PHE A 112 -3.85 14.67 -28.51
N TRP A 113 -4.77 14.25 -29.38
CA TRP A 113 -4.42 13.46 -30.57
C TRP A 113 -4.07 14.28 -31.81
N ASP A 114 -4.37 15.58 -31.84
CA ASP A 114 -3.97 16.47 -32.93
C ASP A 114 -2.45 16.63 -33.00
N GLN A 115 -1.80 16.15 -34.06
CA GLN A 115 -0.34 16.19 -34.17
C GLN A 115 0.28 17.59 -34.17
N GLN A 116 -0.49 18.63 -34.52
CA GLN A 116 0.00 20.02 -34.60
C GLN A 116 -0.03 20.74 -33.25
N LEU A 117 -0.97 20.37 -32.37
CA LEU A 117 -1.16 21.03 -31.08
C LEU A 117 -0.17 20.53 -30.03
N TRP A 118 0.76 21.40 -29.64
CA TRP A 118 1.74 21.15 -28.57
C TRP A 118 1.82 22.38 -27.66
N PRO A 119 2.15 22.21 -26.36
CA PRO A 119 2.52 20.97 -25.67
C PRO A 119 1.32 20.03 -25.41
N LYS A 120 1.59 18.73 -25.30
CA LYS A 120 0.59 17.75 -24.86
C LYS A 120 0.46 17.79 -23.35
N HIS A 121 -0.75 17.95 -22.84
CA HIS A 121 -0.98 17.95 -21.41
C HIS A 121 -1.43 16.55 -20.97
N ILE A 122 -0.68 15.94 -20.05
CA ILE A 122 -1.10 14.70 -19.40
C ILE A 122 -1.62 15.01 -18.01
N LEU A 123 -2.76 14.43 -17.65
CA LEU A 123 -3.24 14.45 -16.29
C LEU A 123 -2.50 13.41 -15.44
N VAL A 124 -1.92 13.86 -14.33
CA VAL A 124 -1.28 13.01 -13.32
C VAL A 124 -2.05 13.13 -12.03
N ARG A 125 -2.62 12.02 -11.57
CA ARG A 125 -3.33 11.89 -10.31
C ARG A 125 -2.35 11.42 -9.24
N HIS A 126 -2.14 12.25 -8.23
CA HIS A 126 -1.34 11.93 -7.07
C HIS A 126 -2.26 11.45 -5.95
N THR A 127 -2.00 10.24 -5.48
CA THR A 127 -2.66 9.64 -4.33
C THR A 127 -1.60 9.41 -3.25
N TRP A 128 -1.79 10.01 -2.09
CA TRP A 128 -0.95 9.84 -0.93
C TRP A 128 -1.56 8.82 0.01
N GLU A 129 -0.73 7.85 0.41
CA GLU A 129 -1.10 6.81 1.34
C GLU A 129 -0.13 6.86 2.52
N GLU A 130 -0.67 7.12 3.70
CA GLU A 130 0.11 7.04 4.93
C GLU A 130 0.33 5.56 5.25
N GLN A 131 1.60 5.16 5.38
CA GLN A 131 1.98 3.83 5.80
C GLN A 131 2.75 3.95 7.10
N SER A 132 2.19 3.38 8.18
CA SER A 132 2.89 3.24 9.44
C SER A 132 4.01 2.22 9.26
N GLU A 133 5.24 2.57 9.65
CA GLU A 133 6.35 1.61 9.74
C GLU A 133 6.10 0.55 10.82
N ILE A 134 5.20 0.84 11.77
CA ILE A 134 4.89 -0.04 12.89
C ILE A 134 3.77 -0.99 12.45
N ASP A 135 4.13 -2.26 12.24
CA ASP A 135 3.17 -3.37 12.09
C ASP A 135 2.61 -3.76 13.46
N VAL A 136 1.57 -3.03 13.85
CA VAL A 136 0.85 -3.21 15.11
C VAL A 136 0.24 -4.62 15.21
N ALA A 137 -0.23 -5.18 14.08
CA ALA A 137 -0.85 -6.49 14.06
C ALA A 137 0.16 -7.60 14.35
N SER A 138 1.31 -7.59 13.68
CA SER A 138 2.43 -8.51 13.98
C SER A 138 2.90 -8.36 15.43
N GLY A 139 3.03 -7.13 15.92
CA GLY A 139 3.35 -6.86 17.32
C GLY A 139 2.36 -7.53 18.29
N PHE A 140 1.06 -7.40 18.05
CA PHE A 140 0.04 -8.06 18.85
C PHE A 140 0.10 -9.59 18.74
N TYR A 141 0.33 -10.16 17.56
CA TYR A 141 0.45 -11.61 17.40
C TYR A 141 1.61 -12.18 18.21
N VAL A 142 2.76 -11.50 18.23
CA VAL A 142 3.92 -11.91 19.04
C VAL A 142 3.62 -11.77 20.54
N LEU A 143 3.03 -10.66 20.96
CA LEU A 143 2.71 -10.40 22.37
C LEU A 143 1.68 -11.41 22.91
N PHE A 144 0.55 -11.57 22.23
CA PHE A 144 -0.50 -12.49 22.65
C PHE A 144 -0.08 -13.95 22.50
N GLY A 145 0.64 -14.29 21.42
CA GLY A 145 1.15 -15.64 21.20
C GLY A 145 2.13 -16.07 22.30
N SER A 146 3.09 -15.22 22.64
CA SER A 146 4.04 -15.51 23.74
C SER A 146 3.35 -15.57 25.10
N GLY A 147 2.39 -14.67 25.37
CA GLY A 147 1.59 -14.69 26.60
C GLY A 147 0.76 -15.97 26.76
N LEU A 148 0.15 -16.45 25.67
CA LEU A 148 -0.62 -17.70 25.67
C LEU A 148 0.27 -18.92 25.95
N VAL A 149 1.45 -19.00 25.32
CA VAL A 149 2.42 -20.08 25.56
C VAL A 149 2.91 -20.08 27.00
N LEU A 150 3.27 -18.91 27.54
CA LEU A 150 3.69 -18.78 28.94
C LEU A 150 2.57 -19.17 29.91
N SER A 151 1.33 -18.77 29.62
CA SER A 151 0.15 -19.15 30.42
C SER A 151 -0.08 -20.66 30.42
N PHE A 152 0.06 -21.32 29.27
CA PHE A 152 -0.03 -22.78 29.17
C PHE A 152 1.09 -23.47 29.96
N MET A 153 2.33 -22.99 29.83
CA MET A 153 3.47 -23.54 30.57
C MET A 153 3.29 -23.38 32.10
N LEU A 154 2.88 -22.21 32.56
CA LEU A 154 2.56 -21.96 33.96
C LEU A 154 1.42 -22.84 34.45
N SER A 155 0.37 -23.01 33.65
CA SER A 155 -0.77 -23.88 34.01
C SER A 155 -0.33 -25.33 34.16
N ILE A 156 0.49 -25.85 33.23
CA ILE A 156 1.06 -27.21 33.33
C ILE A 156 1.96 -27.33 34.56
N PHE A 157 2.80 -26.33 34.82
CA PHE A 157 3.70 -26.33 35.97
C PHE A 157 2.94 -26.32 37.30
N ILE A 158 1.90 -25.50 37.41
CA ILE A 158 1.00 -25.48 38.58
C ILE A 158 0.27 -26.82 38.71
N LEU A 159 -0.21 -27.39 37.60
CA LEU A 159 -0.88 -28.70 37.61
C LEU A 159 0.06 -29.80 38.13
N GLN A 160 1.30 -29.84 37.64
CA GLN A 160 2.34 -30.77 38.09
C GLN A 160 2.68 -30.56 39.56
N SER A 161 2.87 -29.30 39.99
CA SER A 161 3.17 -28.98 41.39
C SER A 161 2.01 -29.28 42.35
N SER A 162 0.77 -29.28 41.87
CA SER A 162 -0.42 -29.50 42.69
C SER A 162 -0.93 -30.93 42.69
N GLN A 163 -0.30 -31.85 41.96
CA GLN A 163 -0.73 -33.25 41.87
C GLN A 163 -0.89 -33.91 43.24
N ASP A 164 0.08 -33.74 44.14
CA ASP A 164 0.02 -34.31 45.50
C ASP A 164 -1.11 -33.70 46.34
N LYS A 165 -1.39 -32.41 46.15
CA LYS A 165 -2.47 -31.70 46.86
C LYS A 165 -3.83 -32.13 46.35
N LEU A 166 -3.98 -32.25 45.03
CA LEU A 166 -5.19 -32.75 44.39
C LEU A 166 -5.45 -34.22 44.73
N ALA A 167 -4.41 -35.06 44.75
CA ALA A 167 -4.52 -36.46 45.12
C ALA A 167 -4.97 -36.66 46.58
N ARG A 168 -4.44 -35.85 47.51
CA ARG A 168 -4.92 -35.83 48.91
C ARG A 168 -6.37 -35.37 49.00
N PHE A 169 -6.74 -34.28 48.32
CA PHE A 169 -8.10 -33.75 48.33
C PHE A 169 -9.12 -34.76 47.78
N VAL A 170 -8.80 -35.43 46.67
CA VAL A 170 -9.65 -36.49 46.10
C VAL A 170 -9.78 -37.66 47.06
N ARG A 171 -8.67 -38.09 47.68
CA ARG A 171 -8.69 -39.19 48.66
C ARG A 171 -9.55 -38.85 49.87
N GLU A 172 -9.41 -37.64 50.43
CA GLU A 172 -10.21 -37.17 51.56
C GLU A 172 -11.71 -37.10 51.18
N THR A 173 -12.04 -36.55 50.02
CA THR A 173 -13.44 -36.45 49.54
C THR A 173 -14.08 -37.83 49.29
N VAL A 174 -13.30 -38.79 48.76
CA VAL A 174 -13.77 -40.18 48.56
C VAL A 174 -13.93 -40.90 49.90
N THR A 175 -13.03 -40.63 50.86
CA THR A 175 -13.12 -41.24 52.20
C THR A 175 -14.35 -40.70 52.94
N ASP A 176 -14.59 -39.40 52.92
CA ASP A 176 -15.77 -38.77 53.54
C ASP A 176 -17.10 -39.23 52.90
N SER A 177 -17.16 -39.38 51.58
CA SER A 177 -18.35 -39.91 50.91
C SER A 177 -18.60 -41.40 51.19
N SER A 178 -17.54 -42.20 51.29
CA SER A 178 -17.63 -43.62 51.67
C SER A 178 -18.04 -43.85 53.14
N MET A 179 -17.72 -42.90 54.04
CA MET A 179 -18.13 -42.96 55.45
C MET A 179 -19.60 -42.61 55.67
N SER A 180 -20.30 -41.98 54.72
CA SER A 180 -21.74 -41.69 54.84
C SER A 180 -22.67 -42.86 54.47
N GLY A 181 -22.12 -43.99 53.99
CA GLY A 181 -22.90 -45.11 53.44
C GLY A 181 -23.02 -46.36 54.32
N GLY A 182 -22.48 -46.37 55.55
CA GLY A 182 -22.35 -47.60 56.35
C GLY A 182 -22.81 -47.47 57.78
N GLY A 183 -24.13 -47.43 58.02
CA GLY A 183 -24.66 -47.39 59.38
C GLY A 183 -26.18 -47.43 59.48
N ILE A 184 -26.84 -48.36 58.78
CA ILE A 184 -28.24 -48.71 59.11
C ILE A 184 -28.21 -49.39 60.48
N ALA A 185 -28.83 -48.73 61.45
CA ALA A 185 -29.05 -49.20 62.81
C ALA A 185 -29.72 -50.58 62.83
N LYS A 186 -29.18 -51.47 63.67
CA LYS A 186 -29.82 -52.74 64.04
C LYS A 186 -30.31 -52.62 65.49
N VAL A 187 -31.64 -52.57 65.62
CA VAL A 187 -32.54 -53.16 66.64
C VAL A 187 -32.19 -52.96 68.13
N GLU A 188 -33.05 -52.23 68.84
CA GLU A 188 -33.94 -52.77 69.89
C GLU A 188 -35.22 -51.93 70.00
#